data_AF-A0A081GN82-F1
#
_entry.id   AF-A0A081GN82-F1
#
_cell.length_a   1.000
_cell.length_b   1.000
_cell.length_c   1.000
_cell.angle_alpha   90.00
_cell.angle_beta   90.00
_cell.angle_gamma   90.00
#
_symmetry.space_group_name_H-M   'P 1'
#
loop_
_entity.id
_entity.type
_entity.pdbx_description
1 polymer ?
#
loop_
_entity_poly.entity_id
_entity_poly.type
_entity_poly.pdbx_seq_one_letter_code
_entity_poly.pdbx_strand_id
1 'polypeptide(L)'
;MDDLMEQSVERLIQRVGTGFFGKYRGIVTDVGDPANRCRIKATLQNPLDGQETGWADPVVPFAGDGFGMVMLPAVGSGVWIEFEAGRLDKPLWTGAWWAAGQRPDPQGDGVRVIVSEHGHRIILDDENDTLKLVHGGPAGAEISLSGDAIVLSIGACDIEISATSISLNQGQIKIGLAGVSLVNGAMSFGVPPT
;
A
#
# COMPACT_ATOMS: atom_id res chain seq x y z
N MET A 1 37.74 30.42 -25.18
CA MET A 1 36.42 31.01 -25.47
C MET A 1 35.58 30.06 -26.33
N ASP A 2 36.19 29.32 -27.29
CA ASP A 2 35.54 28.26 -28.06
C ASP A 2 34.97 27.10 -27.22
N ASP A 3 35.74 26.55 -26.29
CA ASP A 3 35.35 25.35 -25.52
C ASP A 3 34.09 25.54 -24.66
N LEU A 4 33.90 26.74 -24.10
CA LEU A 4 32.66 27.09 -23.37
C LEU A 4 31.46 27.25 -24.31
N MET A 5 31.70 27.67 -25.55
CA MET A 5 30.66 27.83 -26.57
C MET A 5 30.24 26.47 -27.12
N GLU A 6 31.18 25.57 -27.38
CA GLU A 6 30.93 24.16 -27.73
C GLU A 6 30.14 23.44 -26.64
N GLN A 7 30.58 23.51 -25.38
CA GLN A 7 29.85 22.91 -24.27
C GLN A 7 28.44 23.50 -24.09
N SER A 8 28.26 24.79 -24.40
CA SER A 8 26.95 25.44 -24.34
C SER A 8 26.03 25.01 -25.49
N VAL A 9 26.58 24.85 -26.70
CA VAL A 9 25.87 24.36 -27.88
C VAL A 9 25.51 22.89 -27.73
N GLU A 10 26.40 22.05 -27.20
CA GLU A 10 26.10 20.65 -26.88
C GLU A 10 25.00 20.54 -25.83
N ARG A 11 25.06 21.34 -24.75
CA ARG A 11 23.98 21.40 -23.75
C ARG A 11 22.66 21.89 -24.33
N LEU A 12 22.69 22.82 -25.29
CA LEU A 12 21.52 23.29 -26.01
C LEU A 12 20.97 22.22 -26.95
N ILE A 13 21.81 21.50 -27.69
CA ILE A 13 21.40 20.38 -28.55
C ILE A 13 20.82 19.24 -27.71
N GLN A 14 21.37 18.95 -26.53
CA GLN A 14 20.77 18.01 -25.56
C GLN A 14 19.43 18.50 -24.99
N ARG A 15 19.25 19.82 -24.82
CA ARG A 15 17.99 20.42 -24.32
C ARG A 15 16.92 20.56 -25.39
N VAL A 16 17.32 20.81 -26.63
CA VAL A 16 16.45 21.05 -27.78
C VAL A 16 16.19 19.75 -28.56
N GLY A 17 17.08 18.75 -28.43
CA GLY A 17 16.97 17.43 -29.04
C GLY A 17 16.41 16.38 -28.09
N THR A 18 15.20 15.91 -28.40
CA THR A 18 14.64 14.59 -28.04
C THR A 18 14.75 14.12 -26.58
N GLY A 19 14.83 15.03 -25.60
CA GLY A 19 14.77 14.65 -24.19
C GLY A 19 13.34 14.40 -23.74
N PHE A 20 13.06 13.23 -23.17
CA PHE A 20 11.72 12.81 -22.73
C PHE A 20 11.51 13.12 -21.24
N PHE A 21 11.39 14.41 -20.91
CA PHE A 21 11.31 14.90 -19.53
C PHE A 21 9.89 14.90 -18.92
N GLY A 22 8.93 14.26 -19.58
CA GLY A 22 7.54 14.17 -19.10
C GLY A 22 7.25 12.92 -18.27
N LYS A 23 6.03 12.86 -17.73
CA LYS A 23 5.42 11.62 -17.22
C LYS A 23 4.60 10.96 -18.32
N TYR A 24 4.80 9.66 -18.51
CA TYR A 24 4.13 8.87 -19.53
C TYR A 24 3.31 7.78 -18.87
N ARG A 25 2.05 7.58 -19.31
CA ARG A 25 1.24 6.47 -18.81
C ARG A 25 1.77 5.17 -19.40
N GLY A 26 2.04 4.23 -18.51
CA GLY A 26 2.38 2.85 -18.87
C GLY A 26 1.42 1.85 -18.24
N ILE A 27 1.37 0.66 -18.83
CA ILE A 27 0.73 -0.53 -18.26
C ILE A 27 1.81 -1.54 -17.95
N VAL A 28 1.89 -2.00 -16.70
CA VAL A 28 2.88 -2.99 -16.26
C VAL A 28 2.74 -4.28 -17.06
N THR A 29 3.84 -4.76 -17.61
CA THR A 29 3.91 -6.02 -18.37
C THR A 29 4.74 -7.09 -17.67
N ASP A 30 5.72 -6.70 -16.86
CA ASP A 30 6.60 -7.63 -16.16
C ASP A 30 7.07 -7.06 -14.82
N VAL A 31 7.11 -7.91 -13.81
CA VAL A 31 7.56 -7.61 -12.43
C VAL A 31 8.63 -8.59 -11.95
N GLY A 32 9.01 -9.57 -12.79
CA GLY A 32 9.98 -10.63 -12.50
C GLY A 32 11.43 -10.15 -12.54
N ASP A 33 11.73 -9.05 -11.86
CA ASP A 33 13.06 -8.43 -11.84
C ASP A 33 14.13 -9.42 -11.34
N PRO A 34 15.08 -9.86 -12.19
CA PRO A 34 16.12 -10.81 -11.78
C PRO A 34 17.07 -10.28 -10.70
N ALA A 35 17.16 -8.96 -10.55
CA ALA A 35 18.00 -8.33 -9.53
C ALA A 35 17.26 -8.06 -8.21
N ASN A 36 15.95 -8.36 -8.14
CA ASN A 36 15.10 -8.12 -6.98
C ASN A 36 15.19 -6.68 -6.42
N ARG A 37 15.19 -5.69 -7.33
CA ARG A 37 15.28 -4.25 -7.03
C ARG A 37 13.94 -3.54 -7.16
N CYS A 38 12.82 -4.27 -7.19
CA CYS A 38 11.49 -3.73 -7.44
C CYS A 38 11.37 -2.97 -8.78
N ARG A 39 12.12 -3.42 -9.79
CA ARG A 39 12.00 -2.91 -11.16
C ARG A 39 10.81 -3.55 -11.85
N ILE A 40 10.23 -2.82 -12.79
CA ILE A 40 9.15 -3.31 -13.64
C ILE A 40 9.48 -3.07 -15.10
N LYS A 41 8.73 -3.72 -15.98
CA LYS A 41 8.59 -3.25 -17.36
C LYS A 41 7.16 -2.80 -17.60
N ALA A 42 6.99 -1.87 -18.52
CA ALA A 42 5.69 -1.38 -18.91
C ALA A 42 5.63 -1.09 -20.41
N THR A 43 4.43 -1.17 -20.98
CA THR A 43 4.16 -0.70 -22.35
C THR A 43 3.67 0.74 -22.32
N LEU A 44 4.18 1.58 -23.24
CA LEU A 44 3.84 3.00 -23.32
C LEU A 44 3.43 3.35 -24.75
N GLN A 45 2.29 4.03 -24.92
CA GLN A 45 1.88 4.51 -26.25
C GLN A 45 2.77 5.64 -26.76
N ASN A 46 3.21 6.54 -25.89
CA ASN A 46 4.15 7.62 -26.18
C ASN A 46 5.20 7.58 -25.05
N PRO A 47 6.51 7.62 -25.33
CA PRO A 47 7.16 7.81 -26.63
C PRO A 47 7.54 6.52 -27.37
N LEU A 48 7.07 5.37 -26.89
CA LEU A 48 7.51 4.06 -27.38
C LEU A 48 6.56 3.39 -28.38
N ASP A 49 5.49 4.06 -28.82
CA ASP A 49 4.52 3.55 -29.82
C ASP A 49 3.96 2.15 -29.49
N GLY A 50 3.72 1.90 -28.21
CA GLY A 50 3.18 0.64 -27.69
C GLY A 50 4.25 -0.42 -27.35
N GLN A 51 5.52 -0.10 -27.54
CA GLN A 51 6.63 -0.98 -27.15
C GLN A 51 6.83 -1.00 -25.63
N GLU A 52 7.47 -2.07 -25.16
CA GLU A 52 7.86 -2.26 -23.77
C GLU A 52 9.13 -1.45 -23.44
N THR A 53 9.23 -0.95 -22.21
CA THR A 53 10.45 -0.33 -21.69
C THR A 53 11.55 -1.36 -21.40
N GLY A 54 12.77 -0.88 -21.18
CA GLY A 54 13.71 -1.62 -20.33
C GLY A 54 13.18 -1.77 -18.89
N TRP A 55 13.99 -2.39 -18.02
CA TRP A 55 13.68 -2.44 -16.58
C TRP A 55 13.68 -1.04 -15.99
N ALA A 56 12.51 -0.56 -15.60
CA ALA A 56 12.31 0.74 -14.98
C ALA A 56 12.66 0.69 -13.49
N ASP A 57 13.54 1.59 -13.06
CA ASP A 57 13.91 1.70 -11.65
C ASP A 57 12.82 2.37 -10.81
N PRO A 58 12.57 1.88 -9.57
CA PRO A 58 11.56 2.46 -8.70
C PRO A 58 11.97 3.82 -8.16
N VAL A 59 11.04 4.76 -8.18
CA VAL A 59 11.16 6.03 -7.44
C VAL A 59 10.16 5.98 -6.29
N VAL A 60 10.63 5.41 -5.18
CA VAL A 60 9.84 5.14 -3.96
C VAL A 60 10.10 6.21 -2.88
N PRO A 61 9.15 6.44 -1.97
CA PRO A 61 9.29 7.48 -0.94
C PRO A 61 10.36 7.18 0.11
N PHE A 62 10.76 5.93 0.29
CA PHE A 62 11.71 5.50 1.32
C PHE A 62 12.44 4.23 0.88
N ALA A 63 13.77 4.26 0.82
CA ALA A 63 14.61 3.12 0.48
C ALA A 63 16.02 3.26 1.06
N GLY A 64 16.63 2.12 1.40
CA GLY A 64 18.01 2.01 1.87
C GLY A 64 18.43 0.55 2.04
N ASP A 65 19.63 0.33 2.58
CA ASP A 65 20.14 -1.02 2.81
C ASP A 65 19.38 -1.71 3.96
N GLY A 66 18.56 -2.71 3.63
CA GLY A 66 17.75 -3.47 4.59
C GLY A 66 16.46 -2.79 5.07
N PHE A 67 16.07 -1.64 4.52
CA PHE A 67 14.83 -0.96 4.87
C PHE A 67 14.22 -0.19 3.68
N GLY A 68 12.91 0.04 3.71
CA GLY A 68 12.23 0.80 2.66
C GLY A 68 10.72 0.58 2.63
N MET A 69 10.05 1.22 1.66
CA MET A 69 8.65 0.99 1.34
C MET A 69 8.55 0.22 0.02
N VAL A 70 8.18 -1.06 0.10
CA VAL A 70 8.00 -1.93 -1.07
C VAL A 70 6.51 -2.08 -1.36
N MET A 71 6.07 -1.46 -2.44
CA MET A 71 4.70 -1.52 -2.96
C MET A 71 4.76 -1.78 -4.47
N LEU A 72 5.11 -3.01 -4.85
CA LEU A 72 5.29 -3.40 -6.24
C LEU A 72 3.91 -3.54 -6.94
N PRO A 73 3.64 -2.83 -8.04
CA PRO A 73 2.38 -2.96 -8.77
C PRO A 73 2.30 -4.30 -9.52
N ALA A 74 1.12 -4.90 -9.59
CA ALA A 74 0.88 -6.10 -10.41
C ALA A 74 0.95 -5.83 -11.92
N VAL A 75 1.21 -6.88 -12.69
CA VAL A 75 1.03 -6.90 -14.14
C VAL A 75 -0.39 -6.46 -14.50
N GLY A 76 -0.50 -5.57 -15.49
CA GLY A 76 -1.77 -4.93 -15.88
C GLY A 76 -2.10 -3.64 -15.12
N SER A 77 -1.34 -3.29 -14.08
CA SER A 77 -1.55 -2.03 -13.34
C SER A 77 -1.14 -0.81 -14.16
N GLY A 78 -1.81 0.31 -13.92
CA GLY A 78 -1.44 1.61 -14.48
C GLY A 78 -0.32 2.26 -13.69
N VAL A 79 0.78 2.63 -14.36
CA VAL A 79 1.93 3.31 -13.75
C VAL A 79 2.32 4.56 -14.51
N TRP A 80 2.99 5.49 -13.82
CA TRP A 80 3.67 6.60 -14.48
C TRP A 80 5.14 6.24 -14.68
N ILE A 81 5.60 6.44 -15.92
CA ILE A 81 6.98 6.23 -16.34
C ILE A 81 7.62 7.57 -16.66
N GLU A 82 8.87 7.71 -16.23
CA GLU A 82 9.76 8.83 -16.54
C GLU A 82 11.09 8.28 -17.06
N PHE A 83 11.94 9.18 -17.52
CA PHE A 83 13.24 8.81 -18.08
C PHE A 83 14.33 9.63 -17.40
N GLU A 84 15.31 8.94 -16.78
CA GLU A 84 16.42 9.59 -16.07
C GLU A 84 17.19 10.50 -17.03
N ALA A 85 17.26 11.80 -16.71
CA ALA A 85 17.82 12.83 -17.59
C ALA A 85 17.22 12.83 -19.02
N GLY A 86 15.95 12.42 -19.17
CA GLY A 86 15.22 12.41 -20.44
C GLY A 86 15.63 11.27 -21.39
N ARG A 87 16.39 10.27 -20.90
CA ARG A 87 16.93 9.18 -21.71
C ARG A 87 16.03 7.94 -21.75
N LEU A 88 15.55 7.57 -22.94
CA LEU A 88 14.64 6.42 -23.13
C LEU A 88 15.19 5.08 -22.63
N ASP A 89 16.50 4.89 -22.65
CA ASP A 89 17.18 3.68 -22.18
C ASP A 89 17.28 3.60 -20.65
N LYS A 90 16.88 4.64 -19.92
CA LYS A 90 16.88 4.73 -18.46
C LYS A 90 15.48 5.01 -17.89
N PRO A 91 14.53 4.08 -18.03
CA PRO A 91 13.19 4.26 -17.51
C PRO A 91 13.18 4.25 -15.98
N LEU A 92 12.28 5.04 -15.42
CA LEU A 92 11.95 5.13 -13.99
C LEU A 92 10.44 4.95 -13.86
N TRP A 93 9.95 4.35 -12.79
CA TRP A 93 8.52 4.34 -12.47
C TRP A 93 8.22 5.13 -11.21
N THR A 94 7.26 6.05 -11.29
CA THR A 94 6.85 6.98 -10.21
C THR A 94 5.37 6.83 -9.87
N GLY A 95 5.06 5.84 -9.03
CA GLY A 95 3.71 5.61 -8.55
C GLY A 95 2.74 5.07 -9.61
N ALA A 96 1.48 4.92 -9.20
CA ALA A 96 0.43 4.28 -9.97
C ALA A 96 -0.75 5.22 -10.22
N TRP A 97 -1.61 4.86 -11.16
CA TRP A 97 -2.88 5.55 -11.42
C TRP A 97 -4.02 4.54 -11.51
N TRP A 98 -5.21 4.98 -11.14
CA TRP A 98 -6.43 4.19 -11.27
C TRP A 98 -7.16 4.54 -12.57
N ALA A 99 -7.63 3.52 -13.29
CA ALA A 99 -8.69 3.69 -14.27
C ALA A 99 -10.03 3.94 -13.55
N ALA A 100 -11.05 4.35 -14.31
CA ALA A 100 -12.41 4.49 -13.79
C ALA A 100 -12.85 3.18 -13.13
N GLY A 101 -13.32 3.27 -11.87
CA GLY A 101 -13.79 2.11 -11.09
C GLY A 101 -12.69 1.27 -10.43
N GLN A 102 -11.40 1.62 -10.55
CA GLN A 102 -10.30 0.86 -9.93
C GLN A 102 -9.87 1.36 -8.54
N ARG A 103 -10.39 2.51 -8.08
CA ARG A 103 -10.10 3.00 -6.72
C ARG A 103 -10.64 1.98 -5.70
N PRO A 104 -9.82 1.54 -4.73
CA PRO A 104 -10.26 0.58 -3.73
C PRO A 104 -11.24 1.20 -2.72
N ASP A 105 -12.09 0.35 -2.14
CA ASP A 105 -12.92 0.68 -0.98
C ASP A 105 -12.12 0.67 0.34
N PRO A 106 -12.62 1.28 1.42
CA PRO A 106 -13.76 2.21 1.45
C PRO A 106 -13.47 3.53 0.72
N GLN A 107 -14.51 4.09 0.11
CA GLN A 107 -14.48 5.40 -0.53
C GLN A 107 -15.00 6.48 0.44
N GLY A 108 -14.61 7.72 0.20
CA GLY A 108 -14.92 8.87 1.06
C GLY A 108 -13.83 9.92 0.93
N ASP A 109 -14.18 11.19 1.10
CA ASP A 109 -13.22 12.31 0.98
C ASP A 109 -12.32 12.38 2.22
N GLY A 110 -12.83 11.93 3.39
CA GLY A 110 -12.08 11.80 4.64
C GLY A 110 -11.37 10.46 4.82
N VAL A 111 -11.48 9.53 3.85
CA VAL A 111 -11.01 8.14 4.01
C VAL A 111 -9.69 7.89 3.28
N ARG A 112 -8.69 7.38 4.02
CA ARG A 112 -7.34 7.09 3.54
C ARG A 112 -7.07 5.62 3.76
N VAL A 113 -6.80 4.91 2.68
CA VAL A 113 -6.68 3.46 2.73
C VAL A 113 -5.47 2.97 1.94
N ILE A 114 -4.76 2.01 2.51
CA ILE A 114 -3.82 1.14 1.79
C ILE A 114 -4.50 -0.21 1.66
N VAL A 115 -4.66 -0.71 0.44
CA VAL A 115 -5.24 -2.03 0.14
C VAL A 115 -4.26 -2.86 -0.67
N SER A 116 -3.98 -4.08 -0.24
CA SER A 116 -3.23 -5.05 -1.03
C SER A 116 -4.12 -5.84 -1.98
N GLU A 117 -3.54 -6.54 -2.95
CA GLU A 117 -4.27 -7.33 -3.96
C GLU A 117 -5.19 -8.41 -3.36
N HIS A 118 -4.83 -8.93 -2.19
CA HIS A 118 -5.63 -9.93 -1.46
C HIS A 118 -6.61 -9.29 -0.47
N GLY A 119 -6.78 -7.96 -0.53
CA GLY A 119 -7.78 -7.24 0.24
C GLY A 119 -7.40 -6.89 1.68
N HIS A 120 -6.13 -7.08 2.09
CA HIS A 120 -5.66 -6.58 3.40
C HIS A 120 -5.67 -5.06 3.42
N ARG A 121 -6.09 -4.44 4.52
CA ARG A 121 -6.32 -2.99 4.59
C ARG A 121 -5.73 -2.35 5.83
N ILE A 122 -5.19 -1.14 5.64
CA ILE A 122 -4.97 -0.15 6.69
C ILE A 122 -5.89 1.01 6.36
N ILE A 123 -6.81 1.34 7.25
CA ILE A 123 -7.87 2.34 7.02
C ILE A 123 -7.76 3.43 8.09
N LEU A 124 -7.68 4.68 7.65
CA LEU A 124 -7.87 5.88 8.46
C LEU A 124 -9.13 6.56 7.94
N ASP A 125 -10.15 6.64 8.79
CA ASP A 125 -11.45 7.18 8.44
C ASP A 125 -11.75 8.38 9.35
N ASP A 126 -11.50 9.59 8.82
CA ASP A 126 -11.76 10.85 9.52
C ASP A 126 -13.26 11.21 9.57
N GLU A 127 -14.11 10.53 8.79
CA GLU A 127 -15.56 10.80 8.79
C GLU A 127 -16.22 10.10 9.98
N ASN A 128 -15.71 8.92 10.34
CA ASN A 128 -16.20 8.12 11.47
C ASN A 128 -15.25 8.12 12.68
N ASP A 129 -14.14 8.86 12.64
CA ASP A 129 -13.09 8.89 13.66
C ASP A 129 -12.57 7.48 14.02
N THR A 130 -12.27 6.65 13.01
CA THR A 130 -11.78 5.27 13.22
C THR A 130 -10.45 4.96 12.52
N LEU A 131 -9.69 4.05 13.14
CA LEU A 131 -8.49 3.44 12.58
C LEU A 131 -8.68 1.92 12.52
N LYS A 132 -8.39 1.28 11.38
CA LYS A 132 -8.58 -0.17 11.21
C LYS A 132 -7.42 -0.85 10.52
N LEU A 133 -7.09 -2.06 10.99
CA LEU A 133 -6.26 -3.05 10.31
C LEU A 133 -7.13 -4.26 10.00
N VAL A 134 -7.32 -4.58 8.72
CA VAL A 134 -8.26 -5.61 8.28
C VAL A 134 -7.55 -6.67 7.45
N HIS A 135 -7.76 -7.93 7.79
CA HIS A 135 -7.31 -9.06 7.00
C HIS A 135 -8.31 -9.36 5.87
N GLY A 136 -7.85 -9.48 4.61
CA GLY A 136 -8.73 -9.62 3.44
C GLY A 136 -9.41 -10.99 3.24
N GLY A 137 -9.03 -12.00 4.02
CA GLY A 137 -9.63 -13.35 3.95
C GLY A 137 -11.06 -13.45 4.50
N PRO A 138 -11.79 -14.55 4.23
CA PRO A 138 -13.23 -14.70 4.53
C PRO A 138 -13.60 -14.73 6.02
N ALA A 139 -12.65 -15.07 6.91
CA ALA A 139 -12.82 -14.98 8.36
C ALA A 139 -12.19 -13.69 8.95
N GLY A 140 -11.91 -12.70 8.08
CA GLY A 140 -10.97 -11.60 8.27
C GLY A 140 -10.87 -11.05 9.68
N ALA A 141 -9.75 -11.33 10.33
CA ALA A 141 -9.42 -10.68 11.58
C ALA A 141 -9.34 -9.16 11.40
N GLU A 142 -9.83 -8.42 12.37
CA GLU A 142 -9.83 -6.96 12.39
C GLU A 142 -9.25 -6.45 13.72
N ILE A 143 -8.47 -5.39 13.63
CA ILE A 143 -8.14 -4.53 14.75
C ILE A 143 -8.76 -3.18 14.44
N SER A 144 -9.61 -2.68 15.32
CA SER A 144 -10.25 -1.37 15.17
C SER A 144 -10.02 -0.52 16.41
N LEU A 145 -9.82 0.77 16.20
CA LEU A 145 -9.69 1.78 17.24
C LEU A 145 -10.69 2.90 16.92
N SER A 146 -11.46 3.31 17.92
CA SER A 146 -12.35 4.47 17.87
C SER A 146 -12.20 5.31 19.14
N GLY A 147 -12.98 6.39 19.24
CA GLY A 147 -13.06 7.19 20.48
C GLY A 147 -13.60 6.42 21.69
N ASP A 148 -14.32 5.32 21.47
CA ASP A 148 -15.01 4.56 22.52
C ASP A 148 -14.23 3.31 22.97
N ALA A 149 -13.61 2.60 22.02
CA ALA A 149 -13.02 1.30 22.29
C ALA A 149 -11.88 0.95 21.31
N ILE A 150 -11.06 0.00 21.76
CA ILE A 150 -10.11 -0.76 20.93
C ILE A 150 -10.64 -2.19 20.86
N VAL A 151 -10.85 -2.70 19.65
CA VAL A 151 -11.43 -4.03 19.42
C VAL A 151 -10.50 -4.86 18.54
N LEU A 152 -10.18 -6.08 19.00
CA LEU A 152 -9.57 -7.13 18.19
C LEU A 152 -10.63 -8.21 17.97
N SER A 153 -10.93 -8.57 16.73
CA SER A 153 -11.98 -9.53 16.43
C SER A 153 -11.59 -10.52 15.33
N ILE A 154 -12.18 -11.71 15.39
CA ILE A 154 -12.11 -12.73 14.34
C ILE A 154 -13.34 -13.64 14.43
N GLY A 155 -14.18 -13.65 13.39
CA GLY A 155 -15.42 -14.41 13.38
C GLY A 155 -16.34 -14.03 14.55
N ALA A 156 -16.64 -14.99 15.43
CA ALA A 156 -17.49 -14.78 16.61
C ALA A 156 -16.71 -14.41 17.89
N CYS A 157 -15.38 -14.35 17.83
CA CYS A 157 -14.52 -14.04 18.97
C CYS A 157 -14.05 -12.59 18.91
N ASP A 158 -13.96 -11.95 20.06
CA ASP A 158 -13.52 -10.58 20.21
C ASP A 158 -12.84 -10.33 21.56
N ILE A 159 -11.98 -9.33 21.57
CA ILE A 159 -11.48 -8.66 22.77
C ILE A 159 -11.75 -7.18 22.57
N GLU A 160 -12.55 -6.59 23.45
CA GLU A 160 -12.87 -5.17 23.46
C GLU A 160 -12.31 -4.53 24.73
N ILE A 161 -11.54 -3.46 24.55
CA ILE A 161 -11.03 -2.61 25.62
C ILE A 161 -11.73 -1.26 25.50
N SER A 162 -12.54 -0.92 26.50
CA SER A 162 -13.15 0.40 26.63
C SER A 162 -12.51 1.17 27.80
N ALA A 163 -12.92 2.43 27.98
CA ALA A 163 -12.41 3.26 29.07
C ALA A 163 -12.63 2.69 30.48
N THR A 164 -13.57 1.75 30.66
CA THR A 164 -13.97 1.25 31.99
C THR A 164 -13.95 -0.28 32.12
N SER A 165 -13.79 -1.02 31.02
CA SER A 165 -13.81 -2.47 31.06
C SER A 165 -13.04 -3.12 29.93
N ILE A 166 -12.62 -4.36 30.16
CA ILE A 166 -12.18 -5.30 29.14
C ILE A 166 -13.25 -6.38 29.02
N SER A 167 -13.75 -6.61 27.82
CA SER A 167 -14.74 -7.62 27.48
C SER A 167 -14.11 -8.65 26.53
N LEU A 168 -14.34 -9.94 26.77
CA LEU A 168 -13.90 -11.02 25.90
C LEU A 168 -15.12 -11.83 25.46
N ASN A 169 -15.14 -12.20 24.17
CA ASN A 169 -16.19 -12.97 23.51
C ASN A 169 -17.58 -12.42 23.85
N GLN A 170 -17.83 -11.16 23.50
CA GLN A 170 -19.13 -10.50 23.65
C GLN A 170 -19.64 -10.50 25.11
N GLY A 171 -18.72 -10.36 26.08
CA GLY A 171 -19.04 -10.22 27.50
C GLY A 171 -19.19 -11.53 28.25
N GLN A 172 -18.83 -12.67 27.67
CA GLN A 172 -18.73 -13.94 28.40
C GLN A 172 -17.76 -13.84 29.58
N ILE A 173 -16.65 -13.13 29.39
CA ILE A 173 -15.74 -12.72 30.45
C ILE A 173 -15.67 -11.20 30.39
N LYS A 174 -15.98 -10.54 31.50
CA LYS A 174 -15.89 -9.09 31.63
C LYS A 174 -15.07 -8.72 32.86
N ILE A 175 -14.06 -7.90 32.67
CA ILE A 175 -13.22 -7.34 33.73
C ILE A 175 -13.51 -5.85 33.80
N GLY A 176 -14.01 -5.36 34.93
CA GLY A 176 -14.31 -3.95 35.15
C GLY A 176 -13.69 -3.43 36.44
N LEU A 177 -13.85 -2.13 36.69
CA LEU A 177 -13.30 -1.46 37.88
C LEU A 177 -13.73 -2.10 39.22
N ALA A 178 -14.91 -2.72 39.25
CA ALA A 178 -15.47 -3.36 40.43
C ALA A 178 -15.12 -4.87 40.56
N GLY A 179 -14.40 -5.45 39.60
CA GLY A 179 -14.01 -6.87 39.62
C GLY A 179 -14.29 -7.62 38.31
N VAL A 180 -14.27 -8.95 38.40
CA VAL A 180 -14.44 -9.87 37.26
C VAL A 180 -15.85 -10.47 37.28
N SER A 181 -16.52 -10.50 36.13
CA SER A 181 -17.80 -11.16 35.88
C SER A 181 -17.62 -12.26 34.84
N LEU A 182 -18.23 -13.41 35.11
CA LEU A 182 -18.24 -14.59 34.24
C LEU A 182 -19.69 -15.00 33.99
N VAL A 183 -20.07 -15.19 32.73
CA VAL A 183 -21.43 -15.53 32.32
C VAL A 183 -21.46 -16.95 31.73
N ASN A 184 -22.60 -17.66 31.81
CA ASN A 184 -22.82 -18.96 31.16
C ASN A 184 -21.83 -20.08 31.50
N GLY A 185 -21.43 -20.22 32.77
CA GLY A 185 -20.56 -21.34 33.17
C GLY A 185 -19.15 -21.27 32.58
N ALA A 186 -18.67 -20.07 32.23
CA ALA A 186 -17.31 -19.82 31.74
C ALA A 186 -16.19 -20.25 32.72
N MET A 187 -16.53 -20.72 33.93
CA MET A 187 -15.64 -21.42 34.84
C MET A 187 -16.01 -22.91 34.93
N SER A 188 -15.13 -23.79 34.45
CA SER A 188 -15.11 -25.20 34.86
C SER A 188 -13.76 -25.52 35.48
N PHE A 189 -13.75 -25.94 36.75
CA PHE A 189 -12.57 -26.58 37.33
C PHE A 189 -12.63 -28.04 36.89
N GLY A 190 -11.69 -28.45 36.03
CA GLY A 190 -11.54 -29.85 35.66
C GLY A 190 -11.25 -30.69 36.90
N VAL A 191 -12.10 -31.67 37.18
CA VAL A 191 -11.73 -32.77 38.08
C VAL A 191 -10.70 -33.61 37.32
N PRO A 192 -9.52 -33.91 37.89
CA PRO A 192 -8.53 -34.75 37.22
C PRO A 192 -9.15 -36.11 36.88
N PRO A 193 -8.81 -36.70 35.71
CA PRO A 193 -9.32 -38.02 35.35
C PRO A 193 -8.89 -39.03 36.42
N THR A 194 -9.87 -39.77 36.95
CA THR A 194 -9.66 -40.90 37.88
C THR A 194 -9.04 -42.09 37.17
#